data_AF-A0A368P4D2-F1
#
_entry.id   AF-A0A368P4D2-F1
#
_cell.length_a   1.000
_cell.length_b   1.000
_cell.length_c   1.000
_cell.angle_alpha   90.00
_cell.angle_beta   90.00
_cell.angle_gamma   90.00
#
_symmetry.space_group_name_H-M   'P 1'
#
loop_
_entity.id
_entity.type
_entity.pdbx_description
1 polymer ?
#
loop_
_entity_poly.entity_id
_entity_poly.type
_entity_poly.pdbx_seq_one_letter_code
_entity_poly.pdbx_strand_id
1 'polypeptide(L)' 'MFKVSYFCDNWFSLDLSNLKSGIYMLKITTDQGSITKKVIRS' A
#
# COMPACT_ATOMS: atom_id res chain seq x y z
N MET A 1 1.38 -2.21 -12.18
CA MET A 1 2.09 -1.26 -11.30
C MET A 1 1.12 -0.13 -10.97
N PHE A 2 0.64 -0.03 -9.72
CA PHE A 2 -0.26 1.04 -9.31
C PHE A 2 0.55 2.16 -8.67
N LYS A 3 0.48 3.37 -9.22
CA LYS A 3 1.19 4.56 -8.71
C LYS A 3 0.18 5.48 -8.03
N VAL A 4 0.40 5.77 -6.77
CA VAL A 4 -0.39 6.72 -5.98
C VAL A 4 0.57 7.80 -5.51
N SER A 5 0.30 9.06 -5.84
CA SER A 5 1.13 10.21 -5.44
C SER A 5 0.47 10.98 -4.29
N TYR A 6 1.20 11.19 -3.20
CA TYR A 6 0.88 12.15 -2.15
C TYR A 6 2.02 13.18 -2.08
N PHE A 7 1.70 14.45 -1.84
CA PHE A 7 2.65 15.57 -1.70
C PHE A 7 3.46 15.46 -0.41
N CYS A 8 4.40 14.51 -0.37
CA CYS A 8 5.55 14.40 0.52
C CYS A 8 6.36 13.21 -0.04
N ASP A 9 7.56 13.46 -0.57
CA ASP A 9 8.38 12.54 -1.39
C ASP A 9 8.96 11.32 -0.63
N ASN A 10 8.24 10.77 0.35
CA ASN A 10 8.57 9.49 0.95
C ASN A 10 7.95 8.37 0.12
N TRP A 11 8.66 7.99 -0.94
CA TRP A 11 8.34 6.81 -1.74
C TRP A 11 8.70 5.55 -0.94
N PHE A 12 7.70 4.79 -0.50
CA PHE A 12 7.91 3.44 0.02
C PHE A 12 7.41 2.41 -1.01
N SER A 13 8.15 1.31 -1.14
CA SER A 13 7.75 0.16 -1.95
C SER A 13 7.55 -1.03 -1.03
N LEU A 14 6.45 -1.76 -1.22
CA LEU A 14 6.14 -2.98 -0.49
C LEU A 14 5.99 -4.12 -1.50
N ASP A 15 6.84 -5.14 -1.37
CA ASP A 15 6.71 -6.35 -2.18
C ASP A 15 5.71 -7.32 -1.54
N LEU A 16 4.67 -7.64 -2.31
CA LEU A 16 3.60 -8.57 -1.95
C LEU A 16 3.64 -9.84 -2.81
N SER A 17 4.76 -10.11 -3.48
CA SER A 17 4.94 -11.24 -4.40
C SER A 17 4.72 -12.59 -3.71
N ASN A 18 5.16 -12.73 -2.46
CA ASN A 18 5.08 -13.95 -1.67
C ASN A 18 3.69 -14.23 -1.06
N LEU A 19 2.73 -13.31 -1.22
CA LEU A 19 1.36 -13.53 -0.77
C LEU A 19 0.58 -14.35 -1.80
N LYS A 20 -0.28 -15.24 -1.32
CA LYS A 20 -1.24 -15.96 -2.16
C LYS A 20 -2.19 -14.97 -2.84
N SER A 21 -2.81 -15.41 -3.93
CA SER A 21 -3.88 -14.65 -4.57
C SER A 21 -5.01 -14.35 -3.58
N GLY A 22 -5.46 -13.11 -3.53
CA GLY A 22 -6.47 -12.68 -2.56
C GLY A 22 -6.64 -11.18 -2.48
N ILE A 23 -7.55 -10.76 -1.59
CA ILE A 23 -7.81 -9.35 -1.29
C ILE A 23 -7.18 -9.03 0.06
N TYR A 24 -6.34 -7.99 0.08
CA TYR A 24 -5.62 -7.53 1.25
C TYR A 24 -6.00 -6.08 1.58
N MET A 25 -6.13 -5.79 2.86
CA MET A 25 -6.33 -4.43 3.38
C MET A 25 -4.99 -3.92 3.90
N LEU A 26 -4.36 -3.02 3.17
CA LEU A 26 -3.12 -2.37 3.58
C LEU A 26 -3.46 -1.12 4.39
N LYS A 27 -3.06 -1.08 5.66
CA LYS A 27 -3.15 0.11 6.51
C LYS A 27 -1.76 0.71 6.68
N ILE A 28 -1.59 1.94 6.22
CA ILE A 28 -0.37 2.74 6.37
C ILE A 28 -0.66 3.73 7.49
N THR A 29 0.10 3.67 8.58
CA THR A 29 -0.05 4.60 9.70
C THR A 29 1.23 5.41 9.80
N THR A 30 1.07 6.72 9.87
CA THR A 30 2.13 7.72 10.03
C THR A 30 1.81 8.56 11.27
N ASP A 31 2.79 9.34 11.72
CA ASP A 31 2.60 10.37 12.73
C ASP A 31 1.53 11.40 12.33
N GLN A 32 1.33 11.63 11.03
CA GLN A 32 0.33 12.55 10.49
C GLN A 32 -1.08 11.93 10.31
N GLY A 33 -1.24 10.62 10.58
CA GLY A 33 -2.52 9.92 10.43
C GLY A 33 -2.40 8.60 9.69
N SER A 34 -3.55 8.03 9.29
CA SER A 34 -3.59 6.71 8.65
C SER A 34 -4.37 6.69 7.35
N ILE A 35 -3.88 5.91 6.39
CA ILE A 35 -4.50 5.65 5.09
C ILE A 35 -4.71 4.14 4.96
N THR A 36 -5.89 3.74 4.50
CA THR A 36 -6.21 2.34 4.19
C THR A 36 -6.41 2.17 2.69
N LYS A 37 -5.81 1.13 2.10
CA LYS A 37 -5.94 0.78 0.69
C LYS A 37 -6.29 -0.70 0.53
N LYS A 38 -7.28 -0.98 -0.31
CA LYS A 38 -7.56 -2.34 -0.77
C LYS A 38 -6.59 -2.71 -1.89
N VAL A 39 -5.91 -3.84 -1.73
CA VAL A 39 -4.99 -4.40 -2.72
C VAL A 39 -5.55 -5.75 -3.17
N ILE A 40 -5.65 -5.93 -4.48
CA ILE A 40 -6.05 -7.21 -5.08
C ILE A 40 -4.80 -7.83 -5.65
N ARG A 41 -4.42 -9.00 -5.11
CA ARG A 41 -3.31 -9.81 -5.60
C ARG A 41 -3.90 -10.94 -6.44
N SER A 42 -3.70 -10.87 -7.74
CA SER A 42 -3.96 -11.96 -8.70
C SER A 42 -2.71 -12.78 -8.90
#